data_AF-A0A3C1K151-F1
#
_entry.id   AF-A0A3C1K151-F1
#
_cell.length_a   1.000
_cell.length_b   1.000
_cell.length_c   1.000
_cell.angle_alpha   90.00
_cell.angle_beta   90.00
_cell.angle_gamma   90.00
#
_symmetry.space_group_name_H-M   'P 1'
#
loop_
_entity.id
_entity.type
_entity.pdbx_description
1 polymer ?
#
loop_
_entity_poly.entity_id
_entity_poly.type
_entity_poly.pdbx_seq_one_letter_code
_entity_poly.pdbx_strand_id
1 'polypeptide(L)'
;MKQTWDNLFVDLDTFATSMKEFFAIVPRSPAFASEIKKLEKQWRSIQKNVNKFEADFNPAKPIIIQIPDEFNGPDFEEAWQAWKDYLAEQHNIVMLSRMESQSLQLLLELSERNKTEAMYMLKYASATGYPKFFKVNKTTVNNQKLNSDAKTTDPDFGK
;
A
#
# COMPACT_ATOMS: atom_id res chain seq x y z
N MET A 1 10.31 -6.77 -18.23
CA MET A 1 9.89 -7.56 -17.05
C MET A 1 8.76 -8.51 -17.37
N LYS A 2 7.53 -8.05 -17.68
CA LYS A 2 6.39 -8.96 -17.96
C LYS A 2 6.69 -10.03 -19.01
N GLN A 3 7.26 -9.64 -20.15
CA GLN A 3 7.63 -10.59 -21.21
C GLN A 3 8.71 -11.60 -20.79
N THR A 4 9.68 -11.19 -19.96
CA THR A 4 10.70 -12.10 -19.40
C THR A 4 10.07 -13.12 -18.45
N TRP A 5 9.00 -12.74 -17.74
CA TRP A 5 8.23 -13.61 -16.86
C TRP A 5 7.31 -14.57 -17.63
N ASP A 6 6.62 -14.06 -18.65
CA ASP A 6 5.78 -14.88 -19.53
C ASP A 6 6.63 -15.97 -20.20
N ASN A 7 7.86 -15.63 -20.64
CA ASN A 7 8.81 -16.60 -21.18
C ASN A 7 9.24 -17.65 -20.15
N LEU A 8 9.47 -17.25 -18.88
CA LEU A 8 9.83 -18.18 -17.81
C LEU A 8 8.70 -19.20 -17.52
N PHE A 9 7.44 -18.80 -17.65
CA PHE A 9 6.31 -19.73 -17.53
C PHE A 9 6.22 -20.70 -18.70
N VAL A 10 6.46 -20.22 -19.93
CA VAL A 10 6.55 -21.07 -21.12
C VAL A 10 7.70 -22.07 -20.99
N ASP A 11 8.87 -21.65 -20.52
CA ASP A 11 10.02 -22.52 -20.31
C ASP A 11 9.75 -23.58 -19.22
N LEU A 12 9.06 -23.19 -18.14
CA LEU A 12 8.64 -24.10 -17.08
C LEU A 12 7.64 -25.15 -17.60
N ASP A 13 6.64 -24.74 -18.37
CA ASP A 13 5.65 -25.69 -18.90
C ASP A 13 6.25 -26.62 -19.97
N THR A 14 7.18 -26.11 -20.78
CA THR A 14 7.98 -26.89 -21.72
C THR A 14 8.82 -27.93 -20.97
N PHE A 15 9.52 -27.52 -19.90
CA PHE A 15 10.30 -28.43 -19.06
C PHE A 15 9.42 -29.51 -18.41
N ALA A 16 8.22 -29.16 -17.93
CA ALA A 16 7.26 -30.10 -17.37
C ALA A 16 6.84 -31.18 -18.38
N THR A 17 6.63 -30.74 -19.63
CA THR A 17 6.23 -31.62 -20.73
C THR A 17 7.37 -32.56 -21.10
N SER A 18 8.59 -32.03 -21.27
CA SER A 18 9.78 -32.85 -21.52
C SER A 18 10.05 -33.85 -20.40
N MET A 19 9.81 -33.48 -19.14
CA MET A 19 9.94 -34.40 -18.00
C MET A 19 8.90 -35.54 -18.03
N LYS A 20 7.64 -35.25 -18.39
CA LYS A 20 6.60 -36.28 -18.56
C LYS A 20 6.93 -37.25 -19.69
N GLU A 21 7.41 -36.72 -20.81
CA GLU A 21 7.83 -37.52 -21.97
C GLU A 21 9.04 -38.39 -21.62
N PHE A 22 10.04 -37.83 -20.93
CA PHE A 22 11.18 -38.57 -20.42
C PHE A 22 10.75 -39.73 -19.50
N PHE A 23 9.82 -39.48 -18.57
CA PHE A 23 9.28 -40.53 -17.71
C PHE A 23 8.46 -41.60 -18.43
N ALA A 24 7.94 -41.33 -19.62
CA ALA A 24 7.25 -42.33 -20.42
C ALA A 24 8.21 -43.36 -21.06
N ILE A 25 9.48 -42.97 -21.26
CA ILE A 25 10.49 -43.76 -22.00
C ILE A 25 11.39 -44.57 -21.05
N VAL A 26 11.57 -44.13 -19.81
CA VAL A 26 12.51 -44.75 -18.86
C VAL A 26 11.92 -46.02 -18.22
N PRO A 27 12.68 -47.14 -18.12
CA PRO A 27 12.22 -48.38 -17.49
C PRO A 27 11.78 -48.20 -16.04
N ARG A 28 10.58 -48.67 -15.72
CA ARG A 28 9.94 -48.52 -14.41
C ARG A 28 10.49 -49.54 -13.40
N SER A 29 11.62 -49.22 -12.78
CA SER A 29 12.02 -49.91 -11.55
C SER A 29 11.23 -49.36 -10.34
N PRO A 30 11.01 -50.14 -9.27
CA PRO A 30 10.34 -49.66 -8.06
C PRO A 30 11.04 -48.44 -7.42
N ALA A 31 12.38 -48.41 -7.47
CA ALA A 31 13.18 -47.28 -7.00
C ALA A 31 12.93 -46.03 -7.87
N PHE A 32 12.88 -46.20 -9.19
CA PHE A 32 12.62 -45.12 -10.13
C PHE A 32 11.19 -44.54 -10.00
N ALA A 33 10.19 -45.40 -9.80
CA ALA A 33 8.81 -44.96 -9.53
C ALA A 33 8.69 -44.12 -8.25
N SER A 34 9.53 -44.39 -7.24
CA SER A 34 9.56 -43.60 -6.00
C SER A 34 10.18 -42.21 -6.20
N GLU A 35 11.21 -42.11 -7.04
CA GLU A 35 11.85 -40.84 -7.38
C GLU A 35 10.99 -39.97 -8.30
N ILE A 36 10.25 -40.58 -9.25
CA ILE A 36 9.26 -39.86 -10.07
C ILE A 36 8.21 -39.19 -9.19
N LYS A 37 7.66 -39.91 -8.20
CA LYS A 37 6.65 -39.33 -7.29
C LYS A 37 7.19 -38.14 -6.48
N LYS A 38 8.47 -38.19 -6.09
CA LYS A 38 9.12 -37.05 -5.42
C LYS A 38 9.24 -35.85 -6.36
N LEU A 39 9.62 -36.10 -7.60
CA LEU A 39 9.81 -35.05 -8.60
C LEU A 39 8.48 -34.42 -9.04
N GLU A 40 7.42 -35.22 -9.23
CA GLU A 40 6.06 -34.72 -9.45
C GLU A 40 5.56 -33.85 -8.29
N LYS A 41 5.85 -34.25 -7.05
CA LYS A 41 5.49 -33.47 -5.86
C LYS A 41 6.22 -32.13 -5.84
N GLN A 42 7.51 -32.12 -6.16
CA GLN A 42 8.31 -30.90 -6.26
C GLN A 42 7.78 -29.98 -7.38
N TRP A 43 7.46 -30.55 -8.54
CA TRP A 43 6.86 -29.82 -9.66
C TRP A 43 5.56 -29.12 -9.27
N ARG A 44 4.63 -29.86 -8.64
CA ARG A 44 3.37 -29.29 -8.14
C ARG A 44 3.60 -28.18 -7.11
N SER A 45 4.62 -28.29 -6.29
CA SER A 45 5.00 -27.24 -5.34
C SER A 45 5.50 -25.98 -6.05
N ILE A 46 6.30 -26.14 -7.11
CA ILE A 46 6.78 -25.02 -7.93
C ILE A 46 5.60 -24.33 -8.61
N GLN A 47 4.70 -25.09 -9.26
CA GLN A 47 3.48 -24.54 -9.89
C GLN A 47 2.62 -23.75 -8.88
N LYS A 48 2.45 -24.27 -7.65
CA LYS A 48 1.70 -23.56 -6.61
C LYS A 48 2.36 -22.24 -6.22
N ASN A 49 3.68 -22.22 -6.06
CA ASN A 49 4.42 -21.02 -5.69
C ASN A 49 4.43 -19.99 -6.82
N VAL A 50 4.53 -20.45 -8.06
CA VAL A 50 4.40 -19.65 -9.29
C VAL A 50 3.03 -18.97 -9.36
N ASN A 51 1.93 -19.73 -9.21
CA ASN A 51 0.58 -19.16 -9.27
C ASN A 51 0.32 -18.17 -8.13
N LYS A 52 0.88 -18.44 -6.94
CA LYS A 52 0.80 -17.51 -5.81
C LYS A 52 1.59 -16.22 -6.10
N PHE A 53 2.78 -16.36 -6.67
CA PHE A 53 3.61 -15.21 -7.05
C PHE A 53 2.94 -14.38 -8.15
N GLU A 54 2.27 -15.00 -9.13
CA GLU A 54 1.45 -14.30 -10.12
C GLU A 54 0.30 -13.51 -9.45
N ALA A 55 -0.37 -14.08 -8.46
CA ALA A 55 -1.41 -13.38 -7.70
C ALA A 55 -0.84 -12.19 -6.90
N ASP A 56 0.39 -12.32 -6.38
CA ASP A 56 1.09 -11.25 -5.65
C ASP A 56 1.63 -10.15 -6.61
N PHE A 57 1.99 -10.49 -7.86
CA PHE A 57 2.53 -9.58 -8.88
C PHE A 57 1.50 -9.03 -9.87
N ASN A 58 0.24 -9.45 -9.77
CA ASN A 58 -0.87 -8.89 -10.54
C ASN A 58 -1.67 -7.95 -9.63
N PRO A 59 -1.15 -6.75 -9.30
CA PRO A 59 -1.88 -5.80 -8.49
C PRO A 59 -3.22 -5.54 -9.19
N ALA A 60 -4.30 -5.53 -8.42
CA ALA A 60 -5.62 -5.19 -8.92
C ALA A 60 -5.52 -3.97 -9.85
N LYS A 61 -6.11 -4.08 -11.05
CA LYS A 61 -6.01 -3.06 -12.11
C LYS A 61 -6.07 -1.65 -11.50
N PRO A 62 -5.07 -0.78 -11.77
CA PRO A 62 -5.07 0.57 -11.23
C PRO A 62 -6.39 1.27 -11.57
N ILE A 63 -7.04 1.81 -10.55
CA ILE A 63 -8.21 2.68 -10.74
C ILE A 63 -7.68 4.01 -11.27
N ILE A 64 -8.27 4.52 -12.36
CA ILE A 64 -7.98 5.87 -12.83
C ILE A 64 -8.55 6.83 -11.80
N ILE A 65 -7.69 7.66 -11.22
CA ILE A 65 -8.09 8.64 -10.21
C ILE A 65 -8.40 9.93 -10.93
N GLN A 66 -9.66 10.34 -10.84
CA GLN A 66 -10.12 11.62 -11.34
C GLN A 66 -10.08 12.61 -10.18
N ILE A 67 -9.18 13.59 -10.28
CA ILE A 67 -9.22 14.76 -9.39
C ILE A 67 -10.46 15.57 -9.81
N PRO A 68 -11.34 15.97 -8.88
CA PRO A 68 -12.50 16.79 -9.22
C PRO A 68 -12.09 18.07 -9.94
N ASP A 69 -12.92 18.54 -10.86
CA ASP A 69 -12.63 19.74 -11.66
C ASP A 69 -12.36 20.98 -10.81
N GLU A 70 -12.98 21.07 -9.63
CA GLU A 70 -12.78 22.18 -8.67
C GLU A 70 -11.35 22.24 -8.09
N PHE A 71 -10.65 21.10 -8.12
CA PHE A 71 -9.28 20.94 -7.64
C PHE A 71 -8.27 20.85 -8.78
N ASN A 72 -8.76 20.84 -10.01
CA ASN A 72 -7.94 20.74 -11.20
C ASN A 72 -7.10 22.02 -11.34
N GLY A 73 -5.79 21.85 -11.49
CA GLY A 73 -4.84 22.95 -11.52
C GLY A 73 -3.44 22.53 -11.11
N PRO A 74 -2.40 23.14 -11.71
CA PRO A 74 -1.01 22.71 -11.53
C PRO A 74 -0.53 22.82 -10.08
N ASP A 75 -1.08 23.78 -9.33
CA ASP A 75 -0.77 24.04 -7.92
C ASP A 75 -1.20 22.90 -6.99
N PHE A 76 -2.40 22.35 -7.19
CA PHE A 76 -2.88 21.23 -6.37
C PHE A 76 -2.25 19.92 -6.80
N GLU A 77 -2.06 19.69 -8.11
CA GLU A 77 -1.36 18.50 -8.61
C GLU A 77 0.07 18.42 -8.08
N GLU A 78 0.79 19.54 -8.07
CA GLU A 78 2.13 19.63 -7.49
C GLU A 78 2.11 19.33 -5.98
N ALA A 79 1.18 19.92 -5.23
CA ALA A 79 1.05 19.68 -3.79
C ALA A 79 0.68 18.21 -3.49
N TRP A 80 -0.18 17.61 -4.30
CA TRP A 80 -0.59 16.22 -4.17
C TRP A 80 0.55 15.26 -4.50
N GLN A 81 1.31 15.55 -5.56
CA GLN A 81 2.49 14.76 -5.91
C GLN A 81 3.57 14.87 -4.83
N ALA A 82 3.86 16.07 -4.31
CA ALA A 82 4.80 16.27 -3.23
C ALA A 82 4.41 15.51 -1.95
N TRP A 83 3.11 15.40 -1.65
CA TRP A 83 2.61 14.57 -0.55
C TRP A 83 2.88 13.07 -0.77
N LYS A 84 2.64 12.57 -1.99
CA LYS A 84 2.93 11.16 -2.33
C LYS A 84 4.43 10.87 -2.22
N ASP A 85 5.27 11.78 -2.71
CA ASP A 85 6.72 11.65 -2.65
C ASP A 85 7.19 11.65 -1.18
N TYR A 86 6.64 12.55 -0.35
CA TYR A 86 6.88 12.57 1.10
C TYR A 86 6.53 11.23 1.78
N LEU A 87 5.37 10.64 1.48
CA LEU A 87 4.98 9.35 2.06
C LEU A 87 5.93 8.22 1.65
N ALA A 88 6.36 8.22 0.38
CA ALA A 88 7.31 7.24 -0.11
C ALA A 88 8.68 7.42 0.56
N GLU A 89 9.16 8.64 0.70
CA GLU A 89 10.49 8.94 1.23
C GLU A 89 10.57 8.75 2.76
N GLN A 90 9.63 9.33 3.51
CA GLN A 90 9.72 9.41 4.97
C GLN A 90 9.09 8.22 5.68
N HIS A 91 8.09 7.58 5.05
CA HIS A 91 7.33 6.48 5.67
C HIS A 91 7.43 5.16 4.90
N ASN A 92 8.13 5.13 3.77
CA ASN A 92 8.20 3.97 2.87
C ASN A 92 6.80 3.48 2.44
N ILE A 93 5.85 4.42 2.28
CA ILE A 93 4.48 4.15 1.88
C ILE A 93 4.30 4.58 0.42
N VAL A 94 4.19 3.60 -0.48
CA VAL A 94 3.82 3.85 -1.88
C VAL A 94 2.30 3.88 -2.00
N MET A 95 1.75 5.05 -2.35
CA MET A 95 0.32 5.23 -2.48
C MET A 95 -0.20 4.62 -3.79
N LEU A 96 -0.84 3.45 -3.70
CA LEU A 96 -1.48 2.79 -4.85
C LEU A 96 -2.90 3.31 -5.09
N SER A 97 -3.44 3.08 -6.28
CA SER A 97 -4.69 3.69 -6.77
C SER A 97 -5.88 3.70 -5.79
N ARG A 98 -6.11 2.61 -5.05
CA ARG A 98 -7.19 2.54 -4.05
C ARG A 98 -6.92 3.43 -2.84
N MET A 99 -5.69 3.41 -2.34
CA MET A 99 -5.28 4.26 -1.23
C MET A 99 -5.30 5.72 -1.66
N GLU A 100 -4.85 6.04 -2.87
CA GLU A 100 -4.86 7.39 -3.41
C GLU A 100 -6.29 7.90 -3.59
N SER A 101 -7.20 7.08 -4.15
CA SER A 101 -8.63 7.43 -4.25
C SER A 101 -9.27 7.70 -2.89
N GLN A 102 -9.03 6.85 -1.89
CA GLN A 102 -9.59 7.03 -0.54
C GLN A 102 -8.96 8.22 0.19
N SER A 103 -7.65 8.43 0.04
CA SER A 103 -6.94 9.55 0.65
C SER A 103 -7.38 10.88 0.06
N LEU A 104 -7.59 10.93 -1.26
CA LEU A 104 -8.14 12.10 -1.93
C LEU A 104 -9.56 12.38 -1.45
N GLN A 105 -10.43 11.36 -1.37
CA GLN A 105 -11.79 11.53 -0.87
C GLN A 105 -11.81 12.05 0.57
N LEU A 106 -10.96 11.50 1.46
CA LEU A 106 -10.83 11.96 2.83
C LEU A 106 -10.31 13.40 2.90
N LEU A 107 -9.32 13.76 2.08
CA LEU A 107 -8.79 15.12 2.03
C LEU A 107 -9.88 16.12 1.62
N LEU A 108 -10.69 15.77 0.61
CA LEU A 108 -11.80 16.60 0.14
C LEU A 108 -12.90 16.75 1.19
N GLU A 109 -13.19 15.69 1.95
CA GLU A 109 -14.15 15.74 3.05
C GLU A 109 -13.65 16.62 4.20
N LEU A 110 -12.38 16.45 4.60
CA LEU A 110 -11.77 17.20 5.70
C LEU A 110 -11.55 18.68 5.37
N SER A 111 -11.25 18.99 4.11
CA SER A 111 -11.09 20.37 3.63
C SER A 111 -12.43 21.05 3.31
N GLU A 112 -13.55 20.35 3.49
CA GLU A 112 -14.89 20.85 3.12
C GLU A 112 -14.94 21.29 1.64
N ARG A 113 -14.23 20.54 0.77
CA ARG A 113 -14.02 20.83 -0.65
C ARG A 113 -13.40 22.20 -0.94
N ASN A 114 -12.64 22.75 0.01
CA ASN A 114 -11.85 23.96 -0.20
C ASN A 114 -10.43 23.60 -0.65
N LYS A 115 -10.05 24.05 -1.86
CA LYS A 115 -8.72 23.78 -2.47
C LYS A 115 -7.57 24.31 -1.62
N THR A 116 -7.67 25.53 -1.14
CA THR A 116 -6.62 26.16 -0.31
C THR A 116 -6.44 25.41 1.00
N GLU A 117 -7.55 25.03 1.65
CA GLU A 117 -7.51 24.26 2.90
C GLU A 117 -6.91 22.86 2.69
N ALA A 118 -7.28 22.18 1.60
CA ALA A 118 -6.70 20.88 1.25
C ALA A 118 -5.18 20.99 1.06
N MET A 119 -4.71 21.99 0.30
CA MET A 119 -3.28 22.23 0.10
C MET A 119 -2.57 22.56 1.43
N TYR A 120 -3.22 23.31 2.31
CA TYR A 120 -2.69 23.59 3.64
C TYR A 120 -2.55 22.32 4.47
N MET A 121 -3.56 21.44 4.46
CA MET A 121 -3.52 20.15 5.16
C MET A 121 -2.39 19.26 4.67
N LEU A 122 -2.16 19.18 3.35
CA LEU A 122 -1.03 18.44 2.76
C LEU A 122 0.31 18.95 3.31
N LYS A 123 0.53 20.27 3.21
CA LYS A 123 1.76 20.92 3.67
C LYS A 123 1.96 20.77 5.17
N TYR A 124 0.90 20.93 5.95
CA TYR A 124 0.93 20.80 7.40
C TYR A 124 1.31 19.37 7.81
N ALA A 125 0.69 18.35 7.22
CA ALA A 125 0.99 16.95 7.51
C ALA A 125 2.45 16.61 7.19
N SER A 126 2.96 17.02 6.02
CA SER A 126 4.37 16.83 5.66
C SER A 126 5.32 17.55 6.62
N ALA A 127 5.04 18.81 6.97
CA ALA A 127 5.89 19.61 7.86
C ALA A 127 5.92 19.09 9.30
N THR A 128 4.85 18.42 9.74
CA THR A 128 4.72 17.89 11.11
C THR A 128 5.10 16.40 11.22
N GLY A 129 5.44 15.74 10.10
CA GLY A 129 5.86 14.35 10.11
C GLY A 129 4.72 13.33 10.14
N TYR A 130 3.47 13.74 9.94
CA TYR A 130 2.32 12.84 10.01
C TYR A 130 2.00 12.20 8.65
N PRO A 131 1.80 10.87 8.59
CA PRO A 131 1.42 10.17 7.36
C PRO A 131 -0.08 10.18 7.05
N LYS A 132 -0.91 10.85 7.87
CA LYS A 132 -2.38 10.82 7.78
C LYS A 132 -3.01 12.17 8.04
N PHE A 133 -4.19 12.39 7.46
CA PHE A 133 -5.05 13.55 7.72
C PHE A 133 -6.09 13.24 8.79
N PHE A 134 -6.41 14.22 9.62
CA PHE A 134 -7.46 14.13 10.63
C PHE A 134 -8.07 15.51 10.88
N LYS A 135 -9.36 15.57 11.22
CA LYS A 135 -9.99 16.82 11.65
C LYS A 135 -9.47 17.16 13.04
N VAL A 136 -8.80 18.30 13.19
CA VAL A 136 -8.43 18.80 14.52
C VAL A 136 -9.72 19.29 15.20
N ASN A 137 -10.23 18.52 16.15
CA ASN A 137 -11.36 18.96 16.97
C ASN A 137 -10.94 20.19 17.78
N LYS A 138 -11.52 21.36 17.48
CA LYS A 138 -11.25 22.62 18.18
C LYS A 138 -11.57 22.56 19.69
N THR A 139 -12.30 21.54 20.14
CA THR A 139 -12.68 21.35 21.55
C THR A 139 -11.50 21.04 22.47
N THR A 140 -10.41 20.47 21.96
CA THR A 140 -9.30 20.02 22.82
C THR A 140 -8.36 21.16 23.26
N VAL A 141 -8.31 22.26 22.51
CA VAL A 141 -7.41 23.39 22.81
C VAL A 141 -7.93 24.28 23.94
N ASN A 142 -9.26 24.39 24.11
CA ASN A 142 -9.84 25.18 25.21
C ASN A 142 -9.71 24.51 26.58
N ASN A 143 -9.62 23.19 26.66
CA ASN A 143 -9.49 22.49 27.93
C ASN A 143 -8.06 22.50 28.51
N GLN A 144 -7.04 22.86 27.72
CA GLN A 144 -5.68 23.02 28.23
C GLN A 144 -5.41 24.42 28.81
N LYS A 145 -6.09 25.48 28.31
CA LYS A 145 -5.98 26.83 28.89
C LYS A 145 -6.78 27.01 30.18
N LEU A 146 -7.89 26.29 30.37
CA LEU A 146 -8.69 26.38 31.59
C LEU A 146 -8.07 25.66 32.81
N ASN A 147 -7.16 24.71 32.60
CA ASN A 147 -6.52 23.94 33.68
C ASN A 147 -5.17 24.50 34.16
N SER A 148 -4.54 25.42 33.43
CA SER A 148 -3.32 26.10 33.89
C SER A 148 -3.60 27.27 34.82
N ASP A 149 -4.80 27.86 34.74
CA ASP A 149 -5.14 29.11 35.45
C ASP A 149 -5.85 28.85 36.79
N ALA A 150 -6.14 27.59 37.12
CA ALA A 150 -6.88 27.20 38.32
C ALA A 150 -6.01 26.61 39.46
N LYS A 151 -4.68 26.67 39.38
CA LYS A 151 -3.76 26.20 40.43
C LYS A 151 -2.91 27.32 41.03
N THR A 152 -3.55 28.32 41.59
CA THR A 152 -2.95 29.20 42.61
C THR A 152 -4.05 29.78 43.50
N THR A 153 -4.49 28.99 44.48
CA THR A 153 -4.95 29.57 45.76
C THR A 153 -4.39 28.73 46.90
N ASP A 154 -3.66 29.46 47.75
CA ASP A 154 -2.98 29.09 48.98
C ASP A 154 -3.94 28.42 50.00
N PRO A 155 -3.53 27.38 50.74
CA PRO A 155 -4.28 26.93 51.90
C PRO A 155 -3.89 27.77 53.13
N ASP A 156 -4.72 28.76 53.45
CA ASP A 156 -4.77 29.42 54.76
C ASP A 156 -5.27 28.40 55.81
N PHE A 157 -4.37 27.93 56.67
CA PHE A 157 -4.71 27.17 57.88
C PHE A 157 -4.54 28.05 59.11
N GLY A 158 -5.54 28.89 59.37
CA GLY A 158 -5.74 29.53 60.67
C GLY A 158 -6.83 28.83 61.49
N LYS A 159 -6.41 28.09 62.52
CA LYS A 159 -7.00 28.06 63.89
C LYS A 159 -6.20 27.16 64.81
#